data_AF-W1P2N6-F1
#
_entry.id   AF-W1P2N6-F1
#
_cell.length_a   1.000
_cell.length_b   1.000
_cell.length_c   1.000
_cell.angle_alpha   90.00
_cell.angle_beta   90.00
_cell.angle_gamma   90.00
#
_symmetry.space_group_name_H-M   'P 1'
#
loop_
_entity.id
_entity.type
_entity.pdbx_description
1 polymer ?
#
loop_
_entity_poly.entity_id
_entity_poly.type
_entity_poly.pdbx_seq_one_letter_code
_entity_poly.pdbx_strand_id
1 'polypeptide(L)'
;MASKQDASTQIPSPVMDLPALITKFQSHRLGVRDLVALSGAHTIGFAACFLFRNRIYNDTNCDPDFATSRQASCPRIGGDNNVAPLEYQTPTIFDNNYYENLVEKEGLLHSDQELFNGRGPTNLQVLAYRLNKFAFFSDFAESIVGWRT
;
A
#
# COMPACT_ATOMS: atom_id res chain seq x y z
N MET A 1 -9.74 4.74 -25.51
CA MET A 1 -9.15 3.61 -24.76
C MET A 1 -7.67 3.93 -24.58
N ALA A 2 -7.12 3.78 -23.37
CA ALA A 2 -5.68 4.00 -23.14
C ALA A 2 -4.87 2.82 -23.71
N SER A 3 -3.69 3.07 -24.28
CA SER A 3 -2.82 1.99 -24.74
C SER A 3 -2.18 1.26 -23.55
N LYS A 4 -1.68 0.03 -23.75
CA LYS A 4 -0.94 -0.70 -22.70
C LYS A 4 0.26 0.12 -22.19
N GLN A 5 0.91 0.86 -23.09
CA GLN A 5 2.05 1.72 -22.76
C GLN A 5 1.61 2.93 -21.91
N ASP A 6 0.47 3.54 -22.23
CA ASP A 6 -0.10 4.61 -21.40
C ASP A 6 -0.46 4.05 -20.02
N ALA A 7 -1.11 2.88 -19.93
CA ALA A 7 -1.44 2.27 -18.65
C ALA A 7 -0.19 1.97 -17.79
N SER A 8 0.87 1.43 -18.40
CA SER A 8 2.14 1.17 -17.69
C SER A 8 2.86 2.44 -17.23
N THR A 9 2.64 3.58 -17.90
CA THR A 9 3.24 4.86 -17.50
C THR A 9 2.37 5.66 -16.53
N GLN A 10 1.07 5.40 -16.46
CA GLN A 10 0.11 6.15 -15.62
C GLN A 10 -0.30 5.42 -14.33
N ILE A 11 -0.10 4.10 -14.22
CA ILE A 11 -0.44 3.34 -13.00
C ILE A 11 0.82 3.20 -12.11
N PRO A 12 0.72 3.43 -10.79
CA PRO A 12 1.81 3.14 -9.86
C PRO A 12 2.16 1.65 -9.83
N SER A 13 3.45 1.33 -9.71
CA SER A 13 3.92 -0.04 -9.57
C SER A 13 4.04 -0.39 -8.08
N PRO A 14 3.75 -1.63 -7.65
CA PRO A 14 3.87 -2.07 -6.26
C PRO A 14 5.31 -2.01 -5.71
N VAL A 15 6.30 -1.79 -6.56
CA VAL A 15 7.73 -1.67 -6.21
C VAL A 15 8.26 -0.24 -6.29
N MET A 16 7.40 0.76 -6.42
CA MET A 16 7.82 2.17 -6.40
C MET A 16 8.18 2.62 -4.98
N ASP A 17 9.23 3.44 -4.88
CA ASP A 17 9.59 4.15 -3.66
C ASP A 17 8.66 5.35 -3.39
N LEU A 18 8.74 5.92 -2.18
CA LEU A 18 7.88 7.03 -1.79
C LEU A 18 7.99 8.27 -2.72
N PRO A 19 9.18 8.75 -3.12
CA PRO A 19 9.29 9.86 -4.06
C PRO A 19 8.61 9.59 -5.41
N ALA A 20 8.74 8.38 -5.96
CA ALA A 20 8.08 7.99 -7.20
C ALA A 20 6.55 7.94 -7.02
N LEU A 21 6.05 7.39 -5.91
CA LEU A 21 4.62 7.40 -5.59
C LEU A 21 4.06 8.83 -5.50
N ILE A 22 4.74 9.72 -4.79
CA ILE A 22 4.33 11.13 -4.66
C ILE A 22 4.29 11.81 -6.03
N THR A 23 5.36 11.67 -6.82
CA THR A 23 5.43 12.25 -8.17
C THR A 23 4.30 11.75 -9.06
N LYS A 24 3.98 10.46 -8.95
CA LYS A 24 2.93 9.81 -9.72
C LYS A 24 1.54 10.31 -9.33
N PHE A 25 1.26 10.49 -8.05
CA PHE A 25 -0.03 11.04 -7.61
C PHE A 25 -0.15 12.52 -8.01
N GLN A 26 0.94 13.29 -7.90
CA GLN A 26 0.99 14.70 -8.29
C GLN A 26 0.74 14.91 -9.79
N SER A 27 1.17 13.98 -10.66
CA SER A 27 0.84 14.06 -12.10
C SER A 27 -0.67 13.92 -12.38
N HIS A 28 -1.44 13.42 -11.41
CA HIS A 28 -2.90 13.36 -11.45
C HIS A 28 -3.58 14.40 -10.55
N ARG A 29 -2.84 15.42 -10.09
CA ARG A 29 -3.31 16.48 -9.19
C ARG A 29 -3.77 15.95 -7.81
N LEU A 30 -3.21 14.82 -7.38
CA LEU A 30 -3.44 14.23 -6.08
C LEU A 30 -2.23 14.50 -5.18
N GLY A 31 -2.49 15.01 -3.98
CA GLY A 31 -1.45 15.36 -2.99
C GLY A 31 -0.99 14.16 -2.16
N VAL A 32 -0.07 14.42 -1.23
CA VAL A 32 0.44 13.40 -0.29
C VAL A 32 -0.69 12.81 0.56
N ARG A 33 -1.65 13.63 0.99
CA ARG A 33 -2.81 13.16 1.76
C ARG A 33 -3.68 12.19 0.96
N ASP A 34 -3.86 12.46 -0.33
CA ASP A 34 -4.62 11.60 -1.25
C ASP A 34 -3.87 10.30 -1.54
N LEU A 35 -2.54 10.34 -1.68
CA LEU A 35 -1.69 9.15 -1.76
C LEU A 35 -1.92 8.24 -0.54
N VAL A 36 -1.81 8.76 0.67
CA VAL A 36 -1.96 7.96 1.89
C VAL A 36 -3.40 7.48 2.07
N ALA A 37 -4.40 8.31 1.76
CA ALA A 37 -5.81 7.92 1.85
C ALA A 37 -6.13 6.81 0.84
N LEU A 38 -5.86 7.01 -0.44
CA LEU A 38 -6.22 6.06 -1.50
C LEU A 38 -5.44 4.74 -1.39
N SER A 39 -4.22 4.75 -0.84
CA SER A 39 -3.49 3.51 -0.54
C SER A 39 -4.21 2.66 0.52
N GLY A 40 -5.01 3.27 1.39
CA GLY A 40 -5.89 2.58 2.34
C GLY A 40 -6.94 1.68 1.69
N ALA A 41 -7.17 1.77 0.37
CA ALA A 41 -7.96 0.78 -0.37
C ALA A 41 -7.43 -0.66 -0.21
N HIS A 42 -6.13 -0.81 0.08
CA HIS A 42 -5.50 -2.10 0.35
C HIS A 42 -5.88 -2.71 1.71
N THR A 43 -6.76 -2.08 2.49
CA THR A 43 -7.40 -2.73 3.65
C THR A 43 -8.28 -3.94 3.27
N ILE A 44 -8.61 -4.10 1.99
CA ILE A 44 -9.32 -5.28 1.46
C ILE A 44 -8.61 -5.85 0.24
N GLY A 45 -8.89 -7.12 -0.05
CA GLY A 45 -8.48 -7.77 -1.29
C GLY A 45 -7.13 -8.49 -1.18
N PHE A 46 -6.58 -8.86 -2.34
CA PHE A 46 -5.47 -9.80 -2.44
C PHE A 46 -4.47 -9.36 -3.49
N ALA A 47 -3.19 -9.69 -3.26
CA ALA A 47 -2.13 -9.56 -4.24
C ALA A 47 -1.55 -10.93 -4.59
N ALA A 48 -1.14 -11.10 -5.84
CA ALA A 48 -0.39 -12.28 -6.28
C ALA A 48 1.08 -12.20 -5.82
N CYS A 49 1.66 -13.36 -5.52
CA CYS A 49 3.01 -13.54 -4.99
C CYS A 49 4.07 -12.78 -5.78
N PHE A 50 3.99 -12.75 -7.11
CA PHE A 50 4.96 -12.02 -7.92
C PHE A 50 5.03 -10.51 -7.63
N LEU A 51 3.97 -9.90 -7.08
CA LEU A 51 3.92 -8.48 -6.76
C LEU A 51 4.65 -8.13 -5.46
N PHE A 52 4.72 -9.06 -4.50
CA PHE A 52 5.33 -8.81 -3.18
C PHE A 52 6.55 -9.68 -2.89
N ARG A 53 6.88 -10.66 -3.75
CA ARG A 53 8.02 -11.57 -3.55
C ARG A 53 9.32 -10.84 -3.26
N ASN A 54 9.62 -9.77 -4.01
CA ASN A 54 10.86 -9.04 -3.80
C ASN A 54 10.96 -8.47 -2.37
N ARG A 55 9.87 -7.90 -1.86
CA ARG A 55 9.82 -7.32 -0.52
C ARG A 55 10.10 -8.37 0.55
N ILE A 56 9.34 -9.46 0.57
CA ILE A 56 9.44 -10.47 1.64
C ILE A 56 10.79 -11.20 1.68
N TYR A 57 11.62 -11.09 0.64
CA TYR A 57 12.95 -11.71 0.60
C TYR A 57 14.12 -10.71 0.72
N ASN A 58 13.93 -9.44 0.32
CA ASN A 58 15.05 -8.50 0.15
C ASN A 58 14.90 -7.17 0.91
N ASP A 59 13.69 -6.78 1.32
CA ASP A 59 13.49 -5.50 1.99
C ASP A 59 13.88 -5.59 3.47
N THR A 60 14.52 -4.54 3.99
CA THR A 60 14.99 -4.46 5.38
C THR A 60 13.98 -3.80 6.32
N ASN A 61 12.92 -3.21 5.76
CA ASN A 61 11.81 -2.58 6.47
C ASN A 61 10.56 -3.49 6.52
N CYS A 62 10.76 -4.80 6.45
CA CYS A 62 9.71 -5.80 6.65
C CYS A 62 9.89 -6.46 8.02
N ASP A 63 8.81 -6.65 8.76
CA ASP A 63 8.85 -7.50 9.95
C ASP A 63 9.30 -8.93 9.56
N PRO A 64 10.29 -9.53 10.25
CA PRO A 64 10.83 -10.85 9.90
C PRO A 64 9.82 -12.00 10.06
N ASP A 65 8.93 -11.94 11.04
CA ASP A 65 7.94 -12.98 11.28
C ASP A 65 6.82 -12.88 10.24
N PHE A 66 6.38 -11.66 9.92
CA PHE A 66 5.49 -11.41 8.79
C PHE A 66 6.09 -11.92 7.47
N ALA A 67 7.34 -11.57 7.18
CA ALA A 67 8.05 -12.04 5.98
C ALA A 67 8.05 -13.57 5.89
N THR A 68 8.46 -14.24 6.98
CA THR A 68 8.49 -15.70 7.08
C THR A 68 7.11 -16.31 6.84
N SER A 69 6.06 -15.72 7.41
CA SER A 69 4.67 -16.18 7.20
C SER A 69 4.26 -16.12 5.73
N ARG A 70 4.64 -15.06 5.00
CA ARG A 70 4.31 -14.90 3.58
C ARG A 70 5.13 -15.85 2.71
N GLN A 71 6.40 -16.07 3.03
CA GLN A 71 7.30 -16.97 2.29
C GLN A 71 6.78 -18.42 2.26
N ALA A 72 6.04 -18.86 3.27
CA ALA A 72 5.43 -20.20 3.30
C ALA A 72 4.49 -20.48 2.12
N SER A 73 3.83 -19.44 1.59
CA SER A 73 2.92 -19.53 0.43
C SER A 73 3.45 -18.83 -0.83
N CYS A 74 4.56 -18.10 -0.72
CA CYS A 74 5.19 -17.37 -1.81
C CYS A 74 6.68 -17.74 -1.91
N PRO A 75 7.02 -18.89 -2.52
CA PRO A 75 8.40 -19.34 -2.60
C PRO A 75 9.25 -18.42 -3.49
N ARG A 76 10.57 -18.47 -3.27
CA ARG A 76 11.55 -17.66 -4.02
C ARG A 76 11.52 -17.92 -5.53
N ILE A 77 11.12 -19.13 -5.93
CA ILE A 77 10.99 -19.56 -7.33
C ILE A 77 9.65 -20.29 -7.47
N GLY A 78 8.86 -19.92 -8.48
CA GLY A 78 7.53 -20.49 -8.72
C GLY A 78 6.42 -19.88 -7.84
N GLY A 79 5.21 -20.40 -7.98
CA GLY A 79 4.05 -19.95 -7.19
C GLY A 79 3.60 -18.51 -7.47
N ASP A 80 3.92 -17.94 -8.63
CA ASP A 80 3.64 -16.53 -8.96
C ASP A 80 2.18 -16.11 -8.74
N ASN A 81 1.25 -17.03 -9.00
CA ASN A 81 -0.19 -16.81 -8.89
C ASN A 81 -0.76 -17.11 -7.50
N ASN A 82 0.06 -17.56 -6.54
CA ASN A 82 -0.40 -17.72 -5.15
C ASN A 82 -0.76 -16.34 -4.61
N VAL A 83 -1.90 -16.25 -3.92
CA VAL A 83 -2.40 -14.97 -3.41
C VAL A 83 -2.21 -14.86 -1.90
N ALA A 84 -1.95 -13.64 -1.44
CA ALA A 84 -2.00 -13.28 -0.04
C ALA A 84 -2.95 -12.08 0.14
N PRO A 85 -3.65 -11.97 1.27
CA PRO A 85 -4.46 -10.79 1.56
C PRO A 85 -3.56 -9.56 1.71
N LEU A 86 -3.98 -8.42 1.17
CA LEU A 86 -3.25 -7.14 1.28
C LEU A 86 -3.16 -6.65 2.73
N GLU A 87 -4.21 -6.94 3.51
CA GLU A 87 -4.34 -6.71 4.94
C GLU A 87 -4.84 -8.04 5.55
N TYR A 88 -4.13 -8.60 6.53
CA TYR A 88 -4.38 -9.98 6.99
C TYR A 88 -5.35 -10.11 8.17
N GLN A 89 -5.60 -9.04 8.93
CA GLN A 89 -6.45 -9.06 10.13
C GLN A 89 -7.93 -9.17 9.75
N THR A 90 -8.36 -8.40 8.76
CA THR A 90 -9.73 -8.26 8.29
C THR A 90 -9.81 -8.15 6.74
N PRO A 91 -9.36 -9.15 5.96
CA PRO A 91 -9.14 -9.05 4.49
C PRO A 91 -10.33 -8.65 3.61
N THR A 92 -11.54 -8.61 4.17
CA THR A 92 -12.81 -8.33 3.48
C THR A 92 -13.61 -7.20 4.12
N ILE A 93 -13.08 -6.56 5.17
CA ILE A 93 -13.72 -5.44 5.85
C ILE A 93 -12.95 -4.18 5.51
N PHE A 94 -13.66 -3.15 5.06
CA PHE A 94 -13.07 -1.85 4.85
C PHE A 94 -12.94 -1.11 6.18
N ASP A 95 -11.75 -1.14 6.77
CA ASP A 95 -11.41 -0.48 8.04
C ASP A 95 -10.03 0.21 7.96
N ASN A 96 -9.41 0.52 9.10
CA ASN A 96 -8.13 1.20 9.15
C ASN A 96 -6.96 0.30 9.60
N ASN A 97 -7.15 -1.04 9.65
CA ASN A 97 -6.10 -1.99 10.03
C ASN A 97 -4.92 -1.99 9.05
N TYR A 98 -5.16 -1.60 7.79
CA TYR A 98 -4.09 -1.31 6.84
C TYR A 98 -2.99 -0.42 7.46
N TYR A 99 -3.37 0.65 8.16
CA TYR A 99 -2.41 1.58 8.77
C TYR A 99 -1.76 1.04 10.04
N GLU A 100 -2.41 0.13 10.76
CA GLU A 100 -1.78 -0.62 11.86
C GLU A 100 -0.64 -1.47 11.30
N ASN A 101 -0.91 -2.28 10.26
CA ASN A 101 0.07 -3.14 9.62
C ASN A 101 1.29 -2.34 9.13
N LEU A 102 1.09 -1.13 8.57
CA LEU A 102 2.23 -0.29 8.15
C LEU A 102 3.14 0.09 9.32
N VAL A 103 2.55 0.42 10.49
CA VAL A 103 3.29 0.78 11.70
C VAL A 103 4.06 -0.42 12.25
N GLU A 104 3.50 -1.62 12.11
CA GLU A 104 4.11 -2.89 12.52
C GLU A 104 5.09 -3.46 11.48
N LYS A 105 5.31 -2.76 10.35
CA LYS A 105 6.15 -3.20 9.21
C LYS A 105 5.63 -4.43 8.46
N GLU A 106 4.32 -4.61 8.49
CA GLU A 106 3.57 -5.73 7.92
C GLU A 106 2.78 -5.35 6.65
N GLY A 107 3.06 -4.20 6.03
CA GLY A 107 2.47 -3.86 4.73
C GLY A 107 2.85 -4.88 3.64
N LEU A 108 1.92 -5.38 2.84
CA LEU A 108 2.24 -6.49 1.92
C LEU A 108 3.15 -6.06 0.76
N LEU A 109 2.86 -4.94 0.11
CA LEU A 109 3.62 -4.45 -1.04
C LEU A 109 4.77 -3.54 -0.59
N HIS A 110 5.81 -3.42 -1.42
CA HIS A 110 6.90 -2.46 -1.16
C HIS A 110 6.34 -1.03 -1.09
N SER A 111 5.49 -0.65 -2.05
CA SER A 111 4.82 0.65 -2.08
C SER A 111 3.96 0.95 -0.85
N ASP A 112 3.40 -0.08 -0.20
CA ASP A 112 2.64 0.10 1.04
C ASP A 112 3.57 0.51 2.18
N GLN A 113 4.66 -0.25 2.36
CA GLN A 113 5.60 0.00 3.45
C GLN A 113 6.34 1.34 3.30
N GLU A 114 6.54 1.79 2.07
CA GLU A 114 7.17 3.08 1.79
C GLU A 114 6.37 4.29 2.32
N LEU A 115 5.08 4.13 2.63
CA LEU A 115 4.29 5.15 3.31
C LEU A 115 4.67 5.33 4.79
N PHE A 116 5.32 4.35 5.42
CA PHE A 116 5.72 4.43 6.82
C PHE A 116 7.09 3.79 7.11
N ASN A 117 8.09 4.65 7.31
CA ASN A 117 9.49 4.27 7.57
C ASN A 117 10.09 5.05 8.76
N GLY A 118 9.25 5.58 9.66
CA GLY A 118 9.65 6.39 10.82
C GLY A 118 10.06 7.85 10.51
N ARG A 119 10.05 8.23 9.23
CA ARG A 119 10.34 9.59 8.74
C ARG A 119 9.68 9.83 7.39
N GLY A 120 9.50 11.10 7.03
CA GLY A 120 9.02 11.52 5.72
C GLY A 120 7.61 12.09 5.74
N PRO A 121 7.14 12.59 4.58
CA PRO A 121 5.94 13.42 4.49
C PRO A 121 4.63 12.68 4.78
N THR A 122 4.64 11.35 4.77
CA THR A 122 3.44 10.49 4.96
C THR A 122 3.23 10.00 6.38
N ASN A 123 4.25 10.05 7.25
CA ASN A 123 4.24 9.30 8.52
C ASN A 123 3.17 9.80 9.49
N LEU A 124 3.04 11.12 9.63
CA LEU A 124 2.03 11.71 10.50
C LEU A 124 0.60 11.36 10.03
N GLN A 125 0.40 11.28 8.72
CA GLN A 125 -0.90 10.93 8.15
C GLN A 125 -1.26 9.45 8.38
N VAL A 126 -0.29 8.55 8.23
CA VAL A 126 -0.45 7.12 8.55
C VAL A 126 -0.83 6.95 10.04
N LEU A 127 -0.11 7.62 10.95
CA LEU A 127 -0.42 7.58 12.38
C LEU A 127 -1.80 8.16 12.69
N ALA A 128 -2.20 9.24 12.01
CA ALA A 128 -3.53 9.83 12.17
C ALA A 128 -4.65 8.87 11.76
N TYR A 129 -4.50 8.18 10.63
CA TYR A 129 -5.48 7.21 10.14
C TYR A 129 -5.53 5.93 10.98
N ARG A 130 -4.38 5.46 11.47
CA ARG A 130 -4.31 4.38 12.46
C ARG A 130 -5.14 4.70 13.71
N LEU A 131 -4.99 5.91 14.24
CA LEU A 131 -5.67 6.32 15.48
C LEU A 131 -7.14 6.73 15.29
N ASN A 132 -7.52 7.12 14.07
CA ASN A 132 -8.85 7.66 13.79
C ASN A 132 -9.40 7.16 12.44
N LYS A 133 -10.19 6.08 12.50
CA LYS A 133 -10.86 5.52 11.32
C LYS A 133 -11.80 6.52 10.61
N PHE A 134 -12.40 7.47 11.34
CA PHE A 134 -13.31 8.45 10.72
C PHE A 134 -12.54 9.46 9.88
N ALA A 135 -11.35 9.87 10.32
CA ALA A 135 -10.47 10.72 9.52
C ALA A 135 -10.06 10.02 8.22
N PHE A 136 -9.70 8.73 8.31
CA PHE A 136 -9.41 7.91 7.13
C PHE A 136 -10.60 7.85 6.17
N PHE A 137 -11.79 7.46 6.65
CA PHE A 137 -12.97 7.33 5.78
C PHE A 137 -13.37 8.64 5.13
N SER A 138 -13.28 9.76 5.85
CA SER A 138 -13.56 11.10 5.30
C SER A 138 -12.61 11.43 4.15
N ASP A 139 -11.30 11.31 4.39
CA ASP A 139 -10.30 11.62 3.37
C ASP A 139 -10.34 10.64 2.19
N PHE A 140 -10.60 9.35 2.44
CA PHE A 140 -10.76 8.36 1.38
C PHE A 140 -11.93 8.74 0.45
N ALA A 141 -13.08 9.11 1.03
CA ALA A 141 -14.21 9.57 0.24
C ALA A 141 -13.89 10.85 -0.55
N GLU A 142 -13.27 11.85 0.08
CA GLU A 142 -12.85 13.08 -0.62
C GLU A 142 -11.89 12.80 -1.78
N SER A 143 -10.88 11.96 -1.57
CA SER A 143 -9.87 11.61 -2.58
C SER A 143 -10.46 10.80 -3.74
N ILE A 144 -11.47 9.94 -3.50
CA ILE A 144 -12.15 9.18 -4.56
C ILE A 144 -12.99 10.09 -5.45
N VAL A 145 -13.76 11.00 -4.85
CA VAL A 145 -14.67 11.86 -5.63
C VAL A 145 -13.91 13.06 -6.24
N GLY A 146 -12.72 13.40 -5.70
CA GLY A 146 -11.88 14.47 -6.23
C GLY A 146 -12.30 15.87 -5.78
N TRP A 147 -13.04 15.99 -4.68
CA TRP A 147 -13.48 17.27 -4.13
C TRP A 147 -12.51 17.68 -3.01
N ARG A 148 -11.60 18.60 -3.33
CA ARG A 148 -11.04 19.49 -2.31
C ARG A 148 -11.44 20.91 -2.72
N THR A 149 -12.24 21.56 -1.88
CA THR A 149 -12.57 22.99 -1.98
C THR A 149 -11.34 23.85 -1.75
#